data_AF-O34277-F1
#
_entry.id   AF-O34277-F1
#
_cell.length_a   1.000
_cell.length_b   1.000
_cell.length_c   1.000
_cell.angle_alpha   90.00
_cell.angle_beta   90.00
_cell.angle_gamma   90.00
#
_symmetry.space_group_name_H-M   'P 1'
#
loop_
_entity.id
_entity.type
_entity.pdbx_description
1 polymer ?
#
loop_
_entity_poly.entity_id
_entity_poly.type
_entity_poly.pdbx_seq_one_letter_code
_entity_poly.pdbx_strand_id
1 'polypeptide(L)' 'ELLVRESGGIVTDFAGGHNHFSSGNIVAGNPRIVKSIVQAMSNEISDALKR' A
#
# COMPACT_ATOMS: atom_id res chain seq x y z
N GLU A 1 9.18 7.26 0.38
CA GLU A 1 8.60 6.84 -0.93
C GLU A 1 9.55 7.00 -2.11
N LEU A 2 10.40 8.04 -2.14
CA LEU A 2 11.20 8.39 -3.33
C LEU A 2 12.11 7.25 -3.82
N LEU A 3 12.95 6.68 -2.96
CA LEU A 3 13.86 5.58 -3.36
C LEU A 3 13.13 4.42 -4.06
N VAL A 4 11.96 4.04 -3.54
CA VAL A 4 11.14 2.96 -4.10
C VAL A 4 10.54 3.38 -5.44
N ARG A 5 9.98 4.59 -5.52
CA ARG A 5 9.33 5.11 -6.74
C ARG A 5 10.32 5.34 -7.87
N GLU A 6 11.48 5.92 -7.57
CA GLU A 6 12.58 6.11 -8.53
C GLU A 6 13.17 4.79 -9.02
N SER A 7 13.04 3.71 -8.23
CA SER A 7 13.44 2.35 -8.64
C SER A 7 12.34 1.62 -9.43
N GLY A 8 11.26 2.29 -9.84
CA GLY A 8 10.12 1.70 -10.56
C GLY A 8 9.13 0.93 -9.68
N GLY A 9 9.23 1.08 -8.36
CA GLY A 9 8.27 0.55 -7.40
C GLY A 9 7.08 1.47 -7.16
N ILE A 10 6.10 0.97 -6.43
CA ILE A 10 4.94 1.74 -5.95
C ILE A 10 4.88 1.71 -4.43
N VAL A 11 4.28 2.74 -3.86
CA VAL A 11 4.07 2.90 -2.41
C VAL A 11 2.60 3.25 -2.20
N THR A 12 1.91 2.51 -1.33
CA THR A 12 0.48 2.66 -1.04
C THR A 12 0.22 2.50 0.45
N ASP A 13 -1.00 2.82 0.89
CA ASP A 13 -1.54 2.36 2.17
C ASP A 13 -2.12 0.94 2.07
N PHE A 14 -2.67 0.41 3.16
CA PHE A 14 -3.26 -0.94 3.19
C PHE A 14 -4.56 -1.06 2.36
N ALA A 15 -5.23 0.06 2.06
CA ALA A 15 -6.37 0.10 1.16
C ALA A 15 -5.94 0.22 -0.33
N GLY A 16 -4.63 0.29 -0.61
CA GLY A 16 -4.10 0.51 -1.95
C GLY A 16 -4.17 1.96 -2.42
N GLY A 17 -4.48 2.90 -1.52
CA GLY A 17 -4.55 4.33 -1.78
C GLY A 17 -3.23 5.07 -1.55
N HIS A 18 -3.32 6.39 -1.52
CA HIS A 18 -2.18 7.31 -1.32
C HIS A 18 -2.16 7.95 0.08
N ASN A 19 -2.92 7.38 1.04
CA ASN A 19 -3.06 7.91 2.39
C ASN A 19 -1.94 7.44 3.33
N HIS A 20 -0.86 6.86 2.78
CA HIS A 20 0.24 6.26 3.56
C HIS A 20 1.01 7.27 4.42
N PHE A 21 1.01 8.55 4.04
CA PHE A 21 1.61 9.63 4.85
C PHE A 21 0.80 10.02 6.08
N SER A 22 -0.54 9.95 6.00
CA SER A 22 -1.43 10.32 7.10
C SER A 22 -1.71 9.11 8.01
N SER A 23 -1.99 7.96 7.40
CA SER A 23 -2.33 6.73 8.11
C SER A 23 -1.12 6.03 8.76
N GLY A 24 0.09 6.28 8.27
CA GLY A 24 1.31 5.58 8.69
C GLY A 24 1.40 4.12 8.23
N ASN A 25 0.35 3.60 7.58
CA ASN A 25 0.33 2.26 6.98
C ASN A 25 1.00 2.31 5.62
N ILE A 26 2.01 1.46 5.40
CA ILE A 26 2.83 1.50 4.19
C ILE A 26 2.95 0.09 3.59
N VAL A 27 2.65 -0.01 2.30
CA VAL A 27 3.02 -1.13 1.44
C VAL A 27 3.91 -0.58 0.33
N ALA A 28 5.07 -1.17 0.11
CA ALA A 28 6.03 -0.72 -0.88
C ALA A 28 6.68 -1.89 -1.60
N GLY A 29 6.86 -1.79 -2.92
CA GLY A 29 7.47 -2.85 -3.71
C GLY A 29 7.20 -2.70 -5.20
N ASN A 30 7.48 -3.74 -5.98
CA ASN A 30 7.12 -3.72 -7.40
C ASN A 30 5.58 -3.81 -7.57
N PRO A 31 5.01 -3.32 -8.69
CA PRO A 31 3.56 -3.29 -8.88
C PRO A 31 2.86 -4.64 -8.74
N ARG A 32 3.50 -5.72 -9.19
CA ARG A 32 2.94 -7.08 -9.13
C ARG A 32 2.79 -7.56 -7.68
N ILE A 33 3.82 -7.41 -6.86
CA ILE A 33 3.80 -7.88 -5.46
C ILE A 33 2.89 -7.01 -4.60
N VAL A 34 2.93 -5.68 -4.77
CA VAL A 34 2.06 -4.77 -4.02
C VAL A 34 0.58 -5.08 -4.29
N LYS A 35 0.19 -5.34 -5.54
CA LYS A 35 -1.17 -5.78 -5.87
C LYS A 35 -1.55 -7.07 -5.13
N SER A 36 -0.67 -8.08 -5.14
CA SER A 36 -0.91 -9.34 -4.44
C SER A 36 -1.04 -9.15 -2.93
N ILE A 37 -0.22 -8.29 -2.33
CA ILE A 37 -0.27 -7.98 -0.89
C ILE A 37 -1.60 -7.30 -0.54
N VAL A 38 -1.97 -6.23 -1.26
CA VAL A 38 -3.22 -5.49 -0.99
C VAL A 38 -4.44 -6.41 -1.16
N GLN A 39 -4.44 -7.28 -2.17
CA GLN A 39 -5.52 -8.26 -2.37
C GLN A 39 -5.59 -9.30 -1.25
N ALA A 40 -4.44 -9.80 -0.78
CA ALA A 40 -4.38 -10.75 0.33
C ALA A 40 -4.86 -10.12 1.65
N MET A 41 -4.55 -8.84 1.86
CA MET A 41 -4.93 -8.13 3.08
C MET A 41 -6.39 -7.70 3.06
N SER A 42 -6.96 -7.36 1.90
CA SER A 42 -8.27 -6.71 1.75
C SER A 42 -9.43 -7.35 2.53
N ASN A 43 -9.39 -8.65 2.81
CA ASN A 43 -10.43 -9.36 3.55
C ASN A 43 -10.29 -9.23 5.08
N GLU A 44 -9.10 -8.91 5.56
CA GLU A 44 -8.75 -8.83 6.98
C GLU A 44 -8.71 -7.37 7.50
N ILE A 45 -8.85 -6.39 6.60
CA ILE A 45 -8.78 -4.96 6.95
C ILE A 45 -10.09 -4.52 7.61
N SER A 46 -9.99 -4.01 8.84
CA SER A 46 -11.10 -3.38 9.54
C SER A 46 -11.55 -2.10 8.83
N ASP A 47 -12.82 -1.72 8.97
CA ASP A 47 -13.37 -0.52 8.31
C ASP A 47 -12.67 0.78 8.73
N ALA A 48 -11.99 0.78 9.88
CA ALA A 48 -11.16 1.89 10.34
C ALA A 48 -9.95 2.16 9.42
N LEU A 49 -9.42 1.12 8.74
CA LEU A 49 -8.26 1.23 7.84
C LEU A 49 -8.64 1.39 6.36
N LYS A 50 -9.94 1.39 6.01
CA LYS A 50 -10.43 1.59 4.63
C LYS A 50 -10.60 3.07 4.23
N ARG A 51 -10.29 4.01 5.12
CA ARG A 51 -10.54 5.45 4.95
C ARG A 51 -9.31 6.27 4.61
#